data_AF-O97435-F1
#
_entry.id   AF-O97435-F1
#
_cell.length_a   1.000
_cell.length_b   1.000
_cell.length_c   1.000
_cell.angle_alpha   90.00
_cell.angle_beta   90.00
_cell.angle_gamma   90.00
#
_symmetry.space_group_name_H-M   'P 1'
#
loop_
_entity.id
_entity.type
_entity.pdbx_description
1 polymer ?
#
loop_
_entity_poly.entity_id
_entity_poly.type
_entity_poly.pdbx_seq_one_letter_code
_entity_poly.pdbx_strand_id
1 'polypeptide(L)'
;MLRQLLVLVGLAVVCFADEHEHCCSEEDHRIVQKQWDILWRDTESSKIKIGFGRLLLTKLAKDSPDVTELFKRVDIEHAEGPKFSAHALRILNGLDLAINLLDDPPALEAALDHLAHQHEVREGVQKAHFKKFGEILSVGLPQVLDDYDALAWKSCLKGILTKISSRLNA
;
A
#
# COMPACT_ATOMS: atom_id res chain seq x y z
N MET A 1 42.19 -1.36 53.76
CA MET A 1 41.21 -0.27 53.54
C MET A 1 41.29 0.15 52.07
N LEU A 2 40.14 0.53 51.49
CA LEU A 2 39.86 0.90 50.08
C LEU A 2 39.94 -0.28 49.10
N ARG A 3 38.87 -1.01 48.75
CA ARG A 3 37.50 -0.65 48.30
C ARG A 3 37.51 -0.06 46.87
N GLN A 4 36.79 -0.75 45.97
CA GLN A 4 36.34 -0.42 44.60
C GLN A 4 37.08 -1.23 43.51
N LEU A 5 36.61 -2.41 43.05
CA LEU A 5 35.35 -2.75 42.34
C LEU A 5 35.05 -1.82 41.17
N LEU A 6 35.08 -2.38 39.95
CA LEU A 6 34.21 -2.16 38.78
C LEU A 6 34.99 -2.61 37.52
N VAL A 7 35.03 -3.91 37.24
CA VAL A 7 34.15 -4.55 36.23
C VAL A 7 34.12 -3.75 34.93
N LEU A 8 35.13 -3.95 34.08
CA LEU A 8 35.10 -3.61 32.66
C LEU A 8 34.11 -4.56 31.97
N VAL A 9 32.82 -4.27 32.06
CA VAL A 9 31.83 -4.82 31.13
C VAL A 9 32.08 -4.11 29.80
N GLY A 10 32.64 -4.84 28.84
CA GLY A 10 32.67 -4.41 27.46
C GLY A 10 31.24 -4.16 27.00
N LEU A 11 30.93 -2.90 26.73
CA LEU A 11 29.71 -2.52 26.03
C LEU A 11 29.91 -2.93 24.56
N ALA A 12 29.80 -4.22 24.28
CA ALA A 12 29.50 -4.68 22.94
C ALA A 12 28.06 -4.26 22.67
N VAL A 13 27.89 -3.05 22.14
CA VAL A 13 26.69 -2.70 21.40
C VAL A 13 26.70 -3.61 20.18
N VAL A 14 26.17 -4.82 20.36
CA VAL A 14 25.70 -5.62 19.24
C VAL A 14 24.46 -4.88 18.77
N CYS A 15 24.65 -3.90 17.88
CA CYS A 15 23.60 -3.55 16.95
C CYS A 15 23.32 -4.85 16.21
N PHE A 16 22.29 -5.58 16.64
CA PHE A 16 21.54 -6.41 15.72
C PHE A 16 20.97 -5.43 14.70
N ALA A 17 21.78 -5.10 13.69
CA ALA A 17 21.26 -4.65 12.43
C ALA A 17 20.50 -5.87 11.92
N ASP A 18 19.23 -5.94 12.30
CA ASP A 18 18.28 -6.80 11.63
C ASP A 18 18.42 -6.47 10.14
N GLU A 19 18.68 -7.47 9.31
CA GLU A 19 18.75 -7.35 7.85
C GLU A 19 17.34 -7.08 7.27
N HIS A 20 16.62 -6.13 7.84
CA HIS A 20 15.36 -5.64 7.33
C HIS A 20 15.63 -4.82 6.07
N GLU A 21 15.56 -5.51 4.93
CA GLU A 21 15.33 -4.96 3.60
C GLU A 21 14.47 -3.68 3.67
N HIS A 22 15.06 -2.49 3.50
CA HIS A 22 14.37 -1.20 3.29
C HIS A 22 12.88 -1.16 3.73
N CYS A 23 12.63 -1.27 5.04
CA CYS A 23 11.32 -1.00 5.62
C CYS A 23 11.02 0.49 5.46
N CYS A 24 9.75 0.84 5.20
CA CYS A 24 9.28 2.23 5.11
C CYS A 24 9.78 3.02 6.32
N SER A 25 10.76 3.90 6.11
CA SER A 25 11.34 4.68 7.20
C SER A 25 10.42 5.83 7.60
N GLU A 26 10.70 6.45 8.74
CA GLU A 26 10.01 7.68 9.18
C GLU A 26 10.07 8.78 8.09
N GLU A 27 11.21 8.91 7.42
CA GLU A 27 11.33 9.89 6.33
C GLU A 27 10.56 9.45 5.08
N ASP A 28 10.60 8.15 4.73
CA ASP A 28 9.88 7.64 3.56
C ASP A 28 8.36 7.81 3.71
N HIS A 29 7.78 7.51 4.88
CA HIS A 29 6.33 7.70 5.06
C HIS A 29 5.94 9.17 4.91
N ARG A 30 6.79 10.08 5.41
CA ARG A 30 6.52 11.52 5.39
C ARG A 30 6.54 12.04 3.96
N ILE A 31 7.46 11.55 3.14
CA ILE A 31 7.52 11.82 1.70
C ILE A 31 6.26 11.29 1.02
N VAL A 32 5.88 10.03 1.25
CA VAL A 32 4.70 9.40 0.64
C VAL A 32 3.42 10.13 1.01
N GLN A 33 3.18 10.41 2.29
CA GLN A 33 2.00 11.14 2.77
C GLN A 33 1.92 12.54 2.16
N LYS A 34 3.04 13.28 2.13
CA LYS A 34 3.11 14.62 1.53
C LYS A 34 2.79 14.59 0.04
N GLN A 35 3.37 13.66 -0.72
CA GLN A 35 3.13 13.53 -2.15
C GLN A 35 1.68 13.09 -2.43
N TRP A 36 1.14 12.17 -1.63
CA TRP A 36 -0.23 11.69 -1.76
C TRP A 36 -1.28 12.78 -1.51
N ASP A 37 -1.10 13.62 -0.48
CA ASP A 37 -2.04 14.69 -0.13
C ASP A 37 -2.26 15.67 -1.30
N ILE A 38 -1.22 15.97 -2.08
CA ILE A 38 -1.28 16.89 -3.23
C ILE A 38 -2.37 16.49 -4.24
N LEU A 39 -2.65 15.19 -4.41
CA LEU A 39 -3.61 14.69 -5.40
C LEU A 39 -5.07 15.02 -5.06
N TRP A 40 -5.40 15.32 -3.80
CA TRP A 40 -6.78 15.34 -3.30
C TRP A 40 -7.27 16.70 -2.81
N ARG A 41 -6.49 17.76 -3.02
CA ARG A 41 -6.75 19.09 -2.42
C ARG A 41 -7.93 19.85 -3.05
N ASP A 42 -8.39 19.44 -4.24
CA ASP A 42 -9.51 20.06 -4.94
C ASP A 42 -10.88 19.50 -4.51
N THR A 43 -11.94 20.31 -4.69
CA THR A 43 -13.33 19.95 -4.37
C THR A 43 -13.85 18.73 -5.14
N GLU A 44 -13.17 18.35 -6.22
CA GLU A 44 -13.50 17.21 -7.08
C GLU A 44 -12.70 15.93 -6.75
N SER A 45 -12.10 15.85 -5.56
CA SER A 45 -11.24 14.72 -5.14
C SER A 45 -11.90 13.35 -5.33
N SER A 46 -13.21 13.23 -5.11
CA SER A 46 -13.96 11.98 -5.36
C SER A 46 -13.94 11.56 -6.83
N LYS A 47 -14.09 12.52 -7.76
CA LYS A 47 -14.07 12.26 -9.20
C LYS A 47 -12.67 11.86 -9.67
N ILE A 48 -11.63 12.49 -9.12
CA ILE A 48 -10.23 12.14 -9.39
C ILE A 48 -9.93 10.73 -8.86
N LYS A 49 -10.32 10.42 -7.62
CA LYS A 49 -10.17 9.07 -7.03
C LYS A 49 -10.86 7.99 -7.87
N ILE A 50 -12.09 8.24 -8.33
CA ILE A 50 -12.82 7.31 -9.21
C ILE A 50 -12.06 7.10 -10.52
N GLY A 51 -11.66 8.18 -11.20
CA GLY A 51 -10.97 8.10 -12.48
C GLY A 51 -9.64 7.36 -12.38
N PHE A 52 -8.82 7.72 -11.38
CA PHE A 52 -7.53 7.08 -11.14
C PHE A 52 -7.69 5.61 -10.74
N GLY A 53 -8.61 5.30 -9.81
CA GLY A 53 -8.86 3.93 -9.40
C GLY A 53 -9.38 3.04 -10.53
N ARG A 54 -10.29 3.56 -11.35
CA ARG A 54 -10.77 2.84 -12.53
C ARG A 54 -9.63 2.56 -13.51
N LEU A 55 -8.76 3.55 -13.77
CA LEU A 55 -7.60 3.36 -14.63
C LEU A 55 -6.69 2.24 -14.13
N LEU A 56 -6.36 2.23 -12.84
CA LEU A 56 -5.50 1.21 -12.24
C LEU A 56 -6.14 -0.19 -12.33
N LEU A 57 -7.42 -0.32 -12.01
CA LEU A 57 -8.12 -1.60 -11.95
C LEU A 57 -8.40 -2.19 -13.33
N THR A 58 -8.74 -1.36 -14.31
CA THR A 58 -8.90 -1.80 -15.70
C THR A 58 -7.56 -2.17 -16.33
N LYS A 59 -6.48 -1.47 -15.99
CA LYS A 59 -5.11 -1.85 -16.37
C LYS A 59 -4.70 -3.19 -15.73
N LEU A 60 -5.06 -3.42 -14.46
CA LEU A 60 -4.82 -4.70 -13.80
C LEU A 60 -5.56 -5.84 -14.50
N ALA A 61 -6.85 -5.66 -14.81
CA ALA A 61 -7.62 -6.66 -15.56
C ALA A 61 -7.06 -6.91 -16.97
N LYS A 62 -6.50 -5.88 -17.62
CA LYS A 62 -5.82 -6.05 -18.92
C LYS A 62 -4.52 -6.86 -18.79
N ASP A 63 -3.75 -6.63 -17.75
CA ASP A 63 -2.44 -7.28 -17.53
C ASP A 63 -2.55 -8.64 -16.81
N SER A 64 -3.70 -8.93 -16.21
CA SER A 64 -4.04 -10.18 -15.52
C SER A 64 -5.52 -10.51 -15.81
N PRO A 65 -5.82 -11.13 -16.97
CA PRO A 65 -7.19 -11.28 -17.48
C PRO A 65 -8.17 -11.98 -16.53
N ASP A 66 -7.67 -12.88 -15.68
CA ASP A 66 -8.42 -13.59 -14.64
C ASP A 66 -9.05 -12.65 -13.60
N VAL A 67 -8.47 -11.46 -13.40
CA VAL A 67 -9.02 -10.41 -12.52
C VAL A 67 -10.39 -9.91 -12.99
N THR A 68 -10.69 -10.03 -14.29
CA THR A 68 -12.01 -9.64 -14.83
C THR A 68 -13.14 -10.40 -14.15
N GLU A 69 -12.98 -11.71 -13.94
CA GLU A 69 -13.99 -12.53 -13.26
C GLU A 69 -14.11 -12.16 -11.77
N LEU A 70 -12.99 -11.83 -11.11
CA LEU A 70 -12.98 -11.40 -9.71
C LEU A 70 -13.81 -10.11 -9.48
N PHE A 71 -13.85 -9.23 -10.49
CA PHE A 71 -14.60 -7.98 -10.45
C PHE A 71 -15.98 -8.02 -11.14
N LYS A 72 -16.46 -9.20 -11.56
CA LYS A 72 -17.77 -9.34 -12.22
C LYS A 72 -18.93 -8.80 -11.37
N ARG A 73 -18.92 -9.03 -10.06
CA ARG A 73 -19.97 -8.55 -9.14
C ARG A 73 -20.05 -7.02 -9.02
N VAL A 74 -18.97 -6.32 -9.37
CA VAL A 74 -18.89 -4.86 -9.39
C VAL A 74 -18.96 -4.28 -10.79
N ASP A 75 -19.27 -5.11 -11.79
CA ASP A 75 -19.59 -4.71 -13.17
C ASP A 75 -18.41 -4.06 -13.92
N ILE A 76 -17.22 -4.71 -13.87
CA ILE A 76 -16.01 -4.23 -14.56
C ILE A 76 -16.18 -4.11 -16.09
N GLU A 77 -17.06 -4.89 -16.70
CA GLU A 77 -17.38 -4.80 -18.14
C GLU A 77 -17.98 -3.43 -18.50
N HIS A 78 -18.64 -2.78 -17.55
CA HIS A 78 -19.16 -1.42 -17.66
C HIS A 78 -18.41 -0.49 -16.69
N ALA A 79 -17.08 -0.37 -16.85
CA ALA A 79 -16.21 0.34 -15.91
C ALA A 79 -16.57 1.83 -15.68
N GLU A 80 -17.26 2.48 -16.62
CA GLU A 80 -17.79 3.85 -16.46
C GLU A 80 -19.08 3.90 -15.62
N GLY A 81 -19.68 2.75 -15.33
CA GLY A 81 -20.94 2.63 -14.60
C GLY A 81 -20.81 2.92 -13.10
N PRO A 82 -21.94 3.15 -12.42
CA PRO A 82 -21.96 3.55 -11.02
C PRO A 82 -21.42 2.47 -10.06
N LYS A 83 -21.64 1.18 -10.37
CA LYS A 83 -21.17 0.06 -9.53
C LYS A 83 -19.64 0.00 -9.50
N PHE A 84 -19.00 0.02 -10.65
CA PHE A 84 -17.55 -0.05 -10.75
C PHE A 84 -16.91 1.24 -10.24
N SER A 85 -17.50 2.40 -10.51
CA SER A 85 -17.05 3.69 -9.96
C SER A 85 -17.05 3.70 -8.43
N ALA A 86 -18.12 3.20 -7.80
CA ALA A 86 -18.19 3.08 -6.34
C ALA A 86 -17.14 2.09 -5.79
N HIS A 87 -16.85 1.02 -6.53
CA HIS A 87 -15.82 0.07 -6.15
C HIS A 87 -14.40 0.66 -6.27
N ALA A 88 -14.11 1.36 -7.36
CA ALA A 88 -12.85 2.08 -7.56
C ALA A 88 -12.61 3.09 -6.42
N LEU A 89 -13.64 3.87 -6.06
CA LEU A 89 -13.55 4.79 -4.93
C LEU A 89 -13.26 4.08 -3.60
N ARG A 90 -13.89 2.92 -3.35
CA ARG A 90 -13.63 2.11 -2.14
C ARG A 90 -12.18 1.64 -2.05
N ILE A 91 -11.61 1.17 -3.18
CA ILE A 91 -10.20 0.73 -3.21
C ILE A 91 -9.27 1.91 -2.96
N LEU A 92 -9.53 3.06 -3.59
CA LEU A 92 -8.69 4.24 -3.42
C LEU A 92 -8.79 4.84 -2.03
N ASN A 93 -9.96 4.79 -1.40
CA ASN A 93 -10.10 5.16 0.01
C ASN A 93 -9.43 4.14 0.95
N GLY A 94 -9.37 2.86 0.59
CA GLY A 94 -8.60 1.87 1.34
C GLY A 94 -7.09 2.11 1.28
N LEU A 95 -6.57 2.49 0.11
CA LEU A 95 -5.17 2.88 -0.07
C LEU A 95 -4.87 4.21 0.66
N ASP A 96 -5.76 5.20 0.53
CA ASP A 96 -5.69 6.48 1.24
C ASP A 96 -5.64 6.29 2.77
N LEU A 97 -6.50 5.42 3.31
CA LEU A 97 -6.46 5.04 4.73
C LEU A 97 -5.10 4.45 5.12
N ALA A 98 -4.58 3.49 4.34
CA ALA A 98 -3.29 2.88 4.65
C ALA A 98 -2.12 3.89 4.61
N ILE A 99 -2.12 4.82 3.65
CA ILE A 99 -1.10 5.86 3.54
C ILE A 99 -1.18 6.84 4.72
N ASN A 100 -2.38 7.26 5.09
CA ASN A 100 -2.61 8.20 6.19
C ASN A 100 -2.40 7.58 7.59
N LEU A 101 -2.17 6.27 7.68
CA LEU A 101 -1.83 5.57 8.93
C LEU A 101 -0.34 5.20 9.01
N LEU A 102 0.50 5.58 8.04
CA LEU A 102 1.92 5.21 8.05
C LEU A 102 2.70 5.75 9.27
N ASP A 103 2.22 6.82 9.91
CA ASP A 103 2.74 7.42 11.14
C ASP A 103 2.12 6.85 12.43
N ASP A 104 1.16 5.91 12.32
CA ASP A 104 0.57 5.15 13.44
C ASP A 104 0.68 3.63 13.16
N PRO A 105 1.85 3.00 13.42
CA PRO A 105 2.06 1.59 13.09
C PRO A 105 1.06 0.61 13.74
N PRO A 106 0.63 0.78 15.01
CA PRO A 106 -0.43 -0.05 15.57
C PRO A 106 -1.78 0.05 14.83
N ALA A 107 -2.21 1.26 14.46
CA ALA A 107 -3.45 1.45 13.71
C ALA A 107 -3.33 0.92 12.28
N LEU A 108 -2.19 1.17 11.61
CA LEU A 108 -1.89 0.63 10.29
C LEU A 108 -1.97 -0.89 10.28
N GLU A 109 -1.30 -1.55 11.23
CA GLU A 109 -1.29 -3.01 11.35
C GLU A 109 -2.71 -3.58 11.47
N ALA A 110 -3.55 -2.98 12.33
CA ALA A 110 -4.94 -3.39 12.48
C ALA A 110 -5.77 -3.17 11.20
N ALA A 111 -5.58 -2.05 10.52
CA ALA A 111 -6.26 -1.75 9.25
C ALA A 111 -5.84 -2.72 8.14
N LEU A 112 -4.54 -3.01 8.01
CA LEU A 112 -4.02 -3.92 6.99
C LEU A 112 -4.40 -5.38 7.26
N ASP A 113 -4.47 -5.81 8.52
CA ASP A 113 -4.99 -7.15 8.87
C ASP A 113 -6.48 -7.29 8.52
N HIS A 114 -7.28 -6.26 8.79
CA HIS A 114 -8.68 -6.23 8.36
C HIS A 114 -8.80 -6.31 6.83
N LEU A 115 -8.00 -5.54 6.09
CA LEU A 115 -7.96 -5.62 4.63
C LEU A 115 -7.50 -7.00 4.14
N ALA A 116 -6.55 -7.65 4.81
CA ALA A 116 -6.11 -8.99 4.47
C ALA A 116 -7.27 -10.00 4.60
N HIS A 117 -8.04 -9.94 5.69
CA HIS A 117 -9.24 -10.76 5.86
C HIS A 117 -10.32 -10.48 4.80
N GLN A 118 -10.50 -9.23 4.38
CA GLN A 118 -11.45 -8.89 3.32
C GLN A 118 -11.08 -9.52 1.96
N HIS A 119 -9.79 -9.72 1.70
CA HIS A 119 -9.29 -10.33 0.46
C HIS A 119 -9.16 -11.86 0.56
N GLU A 120 -8.88 -12.40 1.74
CA GLU A 120 -8.82 -13.85 2.02
C GLU A 120 -10.11 -14.59 1.61
N VAL A 121 -11.27 -13.98 1.89
CA VAL A 121 -12.58 -14.57 1.56
C VAL A 121 -12.99 -14.42 0.09
N ARG A 122 -12.08 -13.96 -0.78
CA ARG A 122 -12.30 -13.78 -2.22
C ARG A 122 -11.52 -14.85 -2.98
N GLU A 123 -12.19 -15.98 -3.22
CA GLU A 123 -11.62 -17.08 -3.98
C GLU A 123 -11.08 -16.58 -5.34
N GLY A 124 -9.87 -17.01 -5.69
CA GLY A 124 -9.17 -16.61 -6.91
C GLY A 124 -8.28 -15.38 -6.77
N VAL A 125 -8.35 -14.60 -5.68
CA VAL A 125 -7.40 -13.50 -5.44
C VAL A 125 -6.04 -14.08 -5.02
N GLN A 126 -4.97 -13.67 -5.72
CA GLN A 126 -3.61 -14.21 -5.55
C GLN A 126 -2.61 -13.12 -5.17
N LYS A 127 -1.47 -13.51 -4.56
CA LYS A 127 -0.35 -12.60 -4.29
C LYS A 127 0.19 -11.94 -5.56
N ALA A 128 0.15 -12.66 -6.69
CA ALA A 128 0.57 -12.13 -7.99
C ALA A 128 -0.25 -10.90 -8.42
N HIS A 129 -1.55 -10.83 -8.09
CA HIS A 129 -2.40 -9.66 -8.41
C HIS A 129 -1.96 -8.43 -7.64
N PHE A 130 -1.60 -8.58 -6.36
CA PHE A 130 -1.08 -7.47 -5.54
C PHE A 130 0.27 -6.98 -6.03
N LYS A 131 1.17 -7.90 -6.40
CA LYS A 131 2.44 -7.54 -7.02
C LYS A 131 2.22 -6.73 -8.31
N LYS A 132 1.34 -7.22 -9.20
CA LYS A 132 1.01 -6.53 -10.45
C LYS A 132 0.37 -5.16 -10.20
N PHE A 133 -0.53 -5.06 -9.21
CA PHE A 133 -1.14 -3.80 -8.82
C PHE A 133 -0.10 -2.78 -8.33
N GLY A 134 0.89 -3.21 -7.53
CA GLY A 134 2.01 -2.36 -7.12
C GLY A 134 2.87 -1.87 -8.29
N GLU A 135 3.12 -2.74 -9.29
CA GLU A 135 3.82 -2.37 -10.53
C GLU A 135 3.02 -1.35 -11.36
N ILE A 136 1.70 -1.49 -11.42
CA ILE A 136 0.83 -0.52 -12.13
C ILE A 136 0.82 0.82 -11.40
N LEU A 137 0.74 0.82 -10.07
CA LEU A 137 0.80 2.02 -9.25
C LEU A 137 2.13 2.77 -9.45
N SER A 138 3.26 2.08 -9.45
CA SER A 138 4.57 2.72 -9.63
C SER A 138 4.77 3.33 -11.03
N VAL A 139 4.01 2.88 -12.03
CA VAL A 139 3.94 3.49 -13.36
C VAL A 139 2.91 4.62 -13.45
N GLY A 140 1.82 4.53 -12.67
CA GLY A 140 0.72 5.50 -12.68
C GLY A 140 1.00 6.76 -11.86
N LEU A 141 1.57 6.62 -10.67
CA LEU A 141 1.84 7.73 -9.76
C LEU A 141 2.75 8.82 -10.34
N PRO A 142 3.87 8.50 -11.04
CA PRO A 142 4.71 9.53 -11.66
C PRO A 142 4.02 10.33 -12.78
N GLN A 143 2.87 9.88 -13.29
CA GLN A 143 2.12 10.62 -14.32
C GLN A 143 1.22 11.69 -13.71
N VAL A 144 0.99 11.65 -12.40
CA VAL A 144 0.12 12.58 -11.67
C VAL A 144 0.84 13.31 -10.53
N LEU A 145 2.08 12.92 -10.22
CA LEU A 145 2.95 13.52 -9.21
C LEU A 145 4.22 14.05 -9.87
N ASP A 146 4.42 15.37 -9.84
CA ASP A 146 5.61 16.00 -10.44
C ASP A 146 6.91 15.68 -9.68
N ASP A 147 6.83 15.58 -8.35
CA ASP A 147 7.96 15.30 -7.45
C ASP A 147 7.77 13.90 -6.85
N TYR A 148 7.78 12.85 -7.67
CA TYR A 148 7.57 11.46 -7.23
C TYR A 148 8.86 10.81 -6.72
N ASP A 149 8.88 10.42 -5.44
CA ASP A 149 10.01 9.68 -4.87
C ASP A 149 9.83 8.17 -5.04
N ALA A 150 10.45 7.61 -6.07
CA ALA A 150 10.31 6.20 -6.41
C ALA A 150 10.78 5.23 -5.31
N LEU A 151 11.76 5.62 -4.49
CA LEU A 151 12.32 4.75 -3.46
C LEU A 151 11.42 4.73 -2.23
N ALA A 152 10.98 5.90 -1.76
CA ALA A 152 10.04 6.01 -0.63
C ALA A 152 8.73 5.29 -0.93
N TRP A 153 8.13 5.55 -2.10
CA TRP A 153 6.90 4.87 -2.53
C TRP A 153 7.07 3.36 -2.64
N LYS A 154 8.17 2.88 -3.24
CA LYS A 154 8.42 1.44 -3.36
C LYS A 154 8.58 0.79 -1.99
N SER A 155 9.31 1.41 -1.07
CA SER A 155 9.52 0.88 0.28
C SER A 155 8.20 0.76 1.04
N CYS A 156 7.39 1.82 1.08
CA CYS A 156 6.13 1.83 1.82
C CYS A 156 5.03 0.98 1.17
N LEU A 157 4.83 1.07 -0.16
CA LEU A 157 3.83 0.25 -0.84
C LEU A 157 4.16 -1.25 -0.78
N LYS A 158 5.43 -1.64 -0.82
CA LYS A 158 5.82 -3.05 -0.66
C LYS A 158 5.30 -3.60 0.67
N GLY A 159 5.50 -2.87 1.77
CA GLY A 159 5.00 -3.27 3.10
C GLY A 159 3.48 -3.41 3.14
N ILE A 160 2.75 -2.38 2.69
CA ILE A 160 1.28 -2.36 2.63
C ILE A 160 0.74 -3.56 1.83
N LEU A 161 1.17 -3.72 0.58
CA LEU A 161 0.63 -4.75 -0.32
C LEU A 161 1.03 -6.17 0.11
N THR A 162 2.22 -6.34 0.69
CA THR A 162 2.66 -7.61 1.27
C THR A 162 1.78 -7.98 2.46
N LYS A 163 1.43 -7.02 3.32
CA LYS A 163 0.57 -7.28 4.47
C LYS A 163 -0.86 -7.65 4.05
N ILE A 164 -1.46 -6.92 3.12
CA ILE A 164 -2.82 -7.21 2.63
C ILE A 164 -2.88 -8.60 1.97
N SER A 165 -1.85 -8.99 1.23
CA SER A 165 -1.80 -10.30 0.55
C SER A 165 -1.28 -11.45 1.43
N SER A 166 -0.95 -11.20 2.70
CA SER A 166 -0.30 -12.18 3.59
C SER A 166 -1.11 -13.46 3.82
N ARG A 167 -2.44 -13.37 3.78
CA ARG A 167 -3.40 -14.47 4.00
C ARG A 167 -3.81 -15.21 2.73
N LEU A 168 -3.30 -14.77 1.57
CA LEU A 168 -3.62 -15.40 0.29
C LEU A 168 -2.74 -16.62 0.04
N ASN A 169 -3.27 -17.54 -0.77
CA ASN A 169 -2.47 -18.64 -1.30
C ASN A 169 -1.40 -18.11 -2.26
N ALA A 170 -0.32 -18.89 -2.42
CA ALA A 170 0.83 -18.56 -3.25
C ALA A 170 0.44 -18.34 -4.72
#